data_AF-A0A1M3BD45-F1
#
_entry.id   AF-A0A1M3BD45-F1
#
_cell.length_a   1.000
_cell.length_b   1.000
_cell.length_c   1.000
_cell.angle_alpha   90.00
_cell.angle_beta   90.00
_cell.angle_gamma   90.00
#
_symmetry.space_group_name_H-M   'P 1'
#
loop_
_entity.id
_entity.type
_entity.pdbx_description
1 polymer ?
#
loop_
_entity_poly.entity_id
_entity_poly.type
_entity_poly.pdbx_seq_one_letter_code
_entity_poly.pdbx_strand_id
1 'polypeptide(L)'
;MTVSFYNIVPVENYIDSTLLCSQSSFVEKQIFSRGLHALLIPGSIITAALDIIIGIGAMSLTFITFGCNRWIFTVTCRHLSNGAKDLLTLPYKNFLQTINPNAPFTNNNPYKTIERQGYGFTSKKILNLLSSTAETKNNSHIGLENIISTRLIYLLYGVSSVVTRIIDAIISIPATILSFATLGKFVVLNDLSYRTLHSPLIVADIFFCAIKFINPSAGYAW
;
A
#
# COMPACT_ATOMS: atom_id res chain seq x y z
N MET A 1 23.99 -12.20 6.77
CA MET A 1 22.85 -13.11 7.03
C MET A 1 21.59 -12.45 6.50
N THR A 2 21.11 -12.89 5.33
CA THR A 2 19.85 -12.44 4.72
C THR A 2 18.72 -13.25 5.33
N VAL A 3 17.98 -12.65 6.27
CA VAL A 3 16.71 -13.23 6.73
C VAL A 3 15.71 -13.01 5.60
N SER A 4 15.53 -14.05 4.78
CA SER A 4 14.43 -14.15 3.82
C SER A 4 13.15 -14.32 4.64
N PHE A 5 12.43 -13.22 4.87
CA PHE A 5 11.09 -13.30 5.39
C PHE A 5 10.22 -13.95 4.31
N TYR A 6 9.72 -15.15 4.62
CA TYR A 6 8.74 -15.89 3.84
C TYR A 6 7.74 -14.94 3.18
N ASN A 7 7.44 -15.16 1.90
CA ASN A 7 6.23 -14.62 1.29
C ASN A 7 5.04 -15.18 2.07
N ILE A 8 4.62 -14.47 3.13
CA ILE A 8 3.39 -14.74 3.86
C ILE A 8 2.28 -14.47 2.85
N VAL A 9 1.72 -15.55 2.30
CA VAL A 9 0.52 -15.48 1.47
C VAL A 9 -0.58 -14.83 2.33
N PRO A 10 -1.31 -13.83 1.82
CA PRO A 10 -2.38 -13.19 2.59
C PRO A 10 -3.35 -14.25 3.12
N VAL A 11 -3.71 -14.16 4.40
CA VAL A 11 -4.64 -15.10 5.08
C VAL A 11 -5.95 -15.24 4.29
N GLU A 12 -6.36 -14.17 3.61
CA GLU A 12 -7.50 -14.11 2.69
C GLU A 12 -7.45 -15.18 1.58
N ASN A 13 -6.27 -15.43 0.99
CA ASN A 13 -6.09 -16.44 -0.06
C ASN A 13 -6.15 -17.88 0.51
N TYR A 14 -5.88 -18.05 1.81
CA TYR A 14 -6.02 -19.33 2.49
C TYR A 14 -7.48 -19.68 2.79
N ILE A 15 -8.31 -18.68 3.08
CA ILE A 15 -9.74 -18.87 3.35
C ILE A 15 -10.45 -19.38 2.10
N ASP A 16 -10.19 -18.76 0.95
CA ASP A 16 -10.81 -19.16 -0.32
C ASP A 16 -10.39 -20.57 -0.76
N SER A 17 -9.12 -20.93 -0.56
CA SER A 17 -8.59 -22.26 -0.94
C SER A 17 -9.04 -23.39 0.00
N THR A 18 -9.17 -23.13 1.30
CA THR A 18 -9.65 -24.13 2.28
C THR A 18 -11.15 -24.39 2.16
N LEU A 19 -11.97 -23.37 1.87
CA LEU A 19 -13.41 -23.50 1.62
C LEU A 19 -13.75 -24.29 0.35
N LEU A 20 -12.87 -24.22 -0.67
CA LEU A 20 -13.00 -25.02 -1.89
C LEU A 20 -12.84 -26.52 -1.62
N CYS A 21 -12.05 -26.92 -0.61
CA CYS A 21 -11.78 -28.33 -0.27
C CYS A 21 -12.73 -28.96 0.75
N SER A 22 -13.60 -28.20 1.43
CA SER A 22 -14.50 -28.78 2.44
C SER A 22 -15.74 -29.46 1.83
N GLN A 23 -16.23 -30.55 2.44
CA GLN A 23 -17.46 -31.26 2.04
C GLN A 23 -18.76 -30.61 2.57
N SER A 24 -18.70 -29.42 3.17
CA SER A 24 -19.87 -28.76 3.78
C SER A 24 -20.86 -28.23 2.74
N SER A 25 -22.11 -28.03 3.15
CA SER A 25 -23.17 -27.51 2.27
C SER A 25 -22.84 -26.09 1.76
N PHE A 26 -23.41 -25.71 0.61
CA PHE A 26 -23.18 -24.38 -0.01
C PHE A 26 -23.48 -23.23 0.96
N VAL A 27 -24.55 -23.36 1.76
CA VAL A 27 -24.99 -22.35 2.73
C VAL A 27 -23.99 -22.23 3.88
N GLU A 28 -23.50 -23.35 4.42
CA GLU A 28 -22.49 -23.36 5.48
C GLU A 28 -21.17 -22.73 5.00
N LYS A 29 -20.74 -23.02 3.77
CA LYS A 29 -19.54 -22.40 3.17
C LYS A 29 -19.69 -20.88 3.09
N GLN A 30 -20.86 -20.40 2.67
CA GLN A 30 -21.12 -18.98 2.53
C GLN A 30 -21.18 -18.26 3.89
N ILE A 31 -21.82 -18.86 4.90
CA ILE A 31 -21.88 -18.30 6.26
C ILE A 31 -20.48 -18.28 6.89
N PHE A 32 -19.72 -19.37 6.75
CA PHE A 32 -18.37 -19.47 7.31
C PHE A 32 -17.39 -18.50 6.65
N SER A 33 -17.41 -18.38 5.32
CA SER A 33 -16.63 -17.38 4.58
C SER A 33 -16.89 -15.96 5.07
N ARG A 34 -18.16 -15.59 5.20
CA ARG A 34 -18.56 -14.26 5.70
C ARG A 34 -18.09 -14.04 7.14
N GLY A 35 -18.22 -15.04 8.00
CA GLY A 35 -17.73 -14.97 9.38
C GLY A 35 -16.22 -14.78 9.48
N LEU A 36 -15.45 -15.46 8.62
CA LEU A 36 -14.00 -15.32 8.56
C LEU A 36 -13.57 -13.94 8.04
N HIS A 37 -14.17 -13.45 6.96
CA HIS A 37 -13.90 -12.09 6.48
C HIS A 37 -14.29 -11.03 7.50
N ALA A 38 -15.39 -11.21 8.24
CA ALA A 38 -15.78 -10.32 9.32
C ALA A 38 -14.74 -10.27 10.45
N LEU A 39 -14.13 -11.41 10.79
CA LEU A 39 -13.05 -11.50 11.78
C LEU A 39 -11.73 -10.88 11.27
N LEU A 40 -11.47 -10.91 9.96
CA LEU A 40 -10.30 -10.28 9.37
C LEU A 40 -10.35 -8.75 9.38
N ILE A 41 -11.54 -8.14 9.50
CA ILE A 41 -11.67 -6.68 9.60
C ILE A 41 -10.91 -6.12 10.81
N PRO A 42 -11.21 -6.51 12.08
CA PRO A 42 -10.44 -6.01 13.21
C PRO A 42 -8.99 -6.50 13.18
N GLY A 43 -8.73 -7.72 12.69
CA GLY A 43 -7.38 -8.26 12.56
C GLY A 43 -6.48 -7.40 11.67
N SER A 44 -6.97 -7.03 10.49
CA SER A 44 -6.23 -6.20 9.52
C SER A 44 -6.01 -4.77 10.02
N ILE A 45 -6.96 -4.19 10.74
CA ILE A 45 -6.81 -2.87 11.37
C ILE A 45 -5.71 -2.92 12.44
N ILE A 46 -5.71 -3.94 13.31
CA ILE A 46 -4.72 -4.10 14.38
C ILE A 46 -3.32 -4.29 13.79
N THR A 47 -3.16 -5.16 12.80
CA THR A 47 -1.86 -5.39 12.16
C THR A 47 -1.35 -4.12 11.47
N ALA A 48 -2.22 -3.41 10.75
CA ALA A 48 -1.86 -2.15 10.09
C ALA A 48 -1.47 -1.07 11.12
N ALA A 49 -2.20 -0.97 12.23
CA ALA A 49 -1.88 -0.03 13.31
C ALA A 49 -0.53 -0.35 13.97
N LEU A 50 -0.24 -1.63 14.23
CA LEU A 50 1.05 -2.05 14.77
C LEU A 50 2.19 -1.72 13.80
N ASP A 51 2.02 -1.98 12.51
CA ASP A 51 2.99 -1.61 11.49
C ASP A 51 3.22 -0.09 11.44
N ILE A 52 2.16 0.72 11.56
CA ILE A 52 2.31 2.18 11.64
C ILE A 52 3.08 2.59 12.90
N ILE A 53 2.80 2.00 14.07
CA ILE A 53 3.50 2.31 15.33
C ILE A 53 4.98 1.98 15.21
N ILE A 54 5.32 0.78 14.70
CA ILE A 54 6.71 0.36 14.46
C ILE A 54 7.37 1.31 13.45
N GLY A 55 6.65 1.66 12.38
CA GLY A 55 7.08 2.61 11.36
C GLY A 55 7.43 3.97 11.96
N ILE A 56 6.55 4.55 12.77
CA ILE A 56 6.77 5.84 13.44
C ILE A 56 7.96 5.77 14.40
N GLY A 57 8.10 4.70 15.18
CA GLY A 57 9.27 4.53 16.07
C GLY A 57 10.59 4.49 15.29
N ALA A 58 10.64 3.73 14.20
CA ALA A 58 11.82 3.68 13.32
C ALA A 58 12.04 5.00 12.56
N MET A 59 10.96 5.75 12.28
CA MET A 59 11.01 7.07 11.64
C MET A 59 11.83 8.06 12.46
N SER A 60 11.59 8.12 13.78
CA SER A 60 12.37 8.97 14.69
C SER A 60 13.86 8.65 14.64
N LEU A 61 14.22 7.35 14.64
CA LEU A 61 15.61 6.90 14.54
C LEU A 61 16.24 7.26 13.17
N THR A 62 15.45 7.18 12.10
CA THR A 62 15.92 7.60 10.76
C THR A 62 16.22 9.09 10.72
N PHE A 63 15.36 9.93 11.33
CA PHE A 63 15.61 11.37 11.42
C PHE A 63 16.85 11.69 12.24
N ILE A 64 17.04 11.03 13.40
CA ILE A 64 18.26 11.19 14.22
C ILE A 64 19.51 10.81 13.44
N THR A 65 19.44 9.78 12.60
CA THR A 65 20.57 9.32 11.77
C THR A 65 20.65 10.02 10.42
N PHE A 66 19.77 11.00 10.13
CA PHE A 66 19.64 11.66 8.83
C PHE A 66 19.58 10.69 7.62
N GLY A 67 19.03 9.49 7.82
CA GLY A 67 18.98 8.45 6.78
C GLY A 67 20.33 7.80 6.44
N CYS A 68 21.39 8.03 7.21
CA CYS A 68 22.70 7.38 7.01
C CYS A 68 22.64 5.87 7.29
N ASN A 69 21.83 5.43 8.25
CA ASN A 69 21.61 4.01 8.50
C ASN A 69 20.55 3.44 7.55
N ARG A 70 21.02 2.82 6.46
CA ARG A 70 20.14 2.22 5.43
C ARG A 70 19.18 1.19 5.98
N TRP A 71 19.59 0.40 6.99
CA TRP A 71 18.75 -0.66 7.53
C TRP A 71 17.53 -0.07 8.26
N ILE A 72 17.75 0.93 9.12
CA ILE A 72 16.67 1.62 9.84
C ILE A 72 15.73 2.31 8.84
N PHE A 73 16.28 3.00 7.84
CA PHE A 73 15.48 3.64 6.79
C PHE A 73 14.60 2.64 6.02
N THR A 74 15.16 1.50 5.61
CA THR A 74 14.39 0.45 4.91
C THR A 74 13.30 -0.15 5.78
N VAL A 75 13.59 -0.39 7.08
CA VAL A 75 12.59 -0.87 8.05
C VAL A 75 11.46 0.15 8.22
N THR A 76 11.79 1.43 8.39
CA THR A 76 10.79 2.50 8.47
C THR A 76 9.90 2.55 7.24
N CYS A 77 10.50 2.63 6.04
CA CYS A 77 9.74 2.66 4.80
C CYS A 77 8.83 1.43 4.67
N ARG A 78 9.32 0.24 4.99
CA ARG A 78 8.52 -0.98 4.90
C ARG A 78 7.30 -0.94 5.81
N HIS A 79 7.49 -0.71 7.11
CA HIS A 79 6.39 -0.75 8.08
C HIS A 79 5.40 0.40 7.88
N LEU A 80 5.90 1.60 7.61
CA LEU A 80 5.05 2.77 7.35
C LEU A 80 4.24 2.59 6.05
N SER A 81 4.84 2.01 5.01
CA SER A 81 4.15 1.75 3.74
C SER A 81 3.12 0.64 3.85
N ASN A 82 3.49 -0.51 4.46
CA ASN A 82 2.57 -1.64 4.61
C ASN A 82 1.40 -1.27 5.51
N GLY A 83 1.67 -0.68 6.68
CA GLY A 83 0.61 -0.26 7.59
C GLY A 83 -0.32 0.76 6.95
N ALA A 84 0.22 1.77 6.24
CA ALA A 84 -0.60 2.78 5.57
C ALA A 84 -1.40 2.24 4.37
N LYS A 85 -0.86 1.24 3.65
CA LYS A 85 -1.59 0.54 2.56
C LYS A 85 -2.78 -0.21 3.10
N ASP A 86 -2.53 -0.98 4.16
CA ASP A 86 -3.46 -1.99 4.63
C ASP A 86 -4.56 -1.41 5.53
N LEU A 87 -4.31 -0.23 6.13
CA LEU A 87 -5.21 0.40 7.12
C LEU A 87 -6.65 0.56 6.63
N LEU A 88 -6.86 0.95 5.36
CA LEU A 88 -8.20 1.16 4.80
C LEU A 88 -8.57 0.14 3.73
N THR A 89 -7.59 -0.41 3.01
CA THR A 89 -7.84 -1.28 1.85
C THR A 89 -8.22 -2.70 2.25
N LEU A 90 -7.56 -3.28 3.26
CA LEU A 90 -7.89 -4.63 3.75
C LEU A 90 -9.24 -4.66 4.47
N PRO A 91 -9.58 -3.71 5.37
CA PRO A 91 -10.92 -3.65 5.95
C PRO A 91 -12.01 -3.47 4.90
N TYR A 92 -11.78 -2.62 3.90
CA TYR A 92 -12.72 -2.45 2.78
C TYR A 92 -12.94 -3.76 2.01
N LYS A 93 -11.86 -4.44 1.62
CA LYS A 93 -11.95 -5.71 0.90
C LYS A 93 -12.69 -6.77 1.73
N ASN A 94 -12.29 -6.95 2.98
CA ASN A 94 -12.90 -7.93 3.89
C ASN A 94 -14.36 -7.60 4.19
N PHE A 95 -14.72 -6.32 4.33
CA PHE A 95 -16.10 -5.90 4.49
C PHE A 95 -16.94 -6.21 3.24
N LEU A 96 -16.42 -5.91 2.05
CA LEU A 96 -17.09 -6.23 0.79
C LEU A 96 -17.29 -7.75 0.63
N GLN A 97 -16.28 -8.55 0.97
CA GLN A 97 -16.34 -10.02 0.96
C GLN A 97 -17.25 -10.60 2.05
N THR A 98 -17.45 -9.89 3.17
CA THR A 98 -18.46 -10.24 4.19
C THR A 98 -19.88 -10.08 3.64
N ILE A 99 -20.13 -9.06 2.82
CA ILE A 99 -21.43 -8.85 2.17
C ILE A 99 -21.61 -9.83 1.01
N ASN A 100 -20.62 -9.91 0.14
CA ASN A 100 -20.59 -10.74 -1.05
C ASN A 100 -19.24 -11.48 -1.14
N PRO A 101 -19.16 -12.73 -0.67
CA PRO A 101 -17.92 -13.52 -0.68
C PRO A 101 -17.29 -13.67 -2.07
N ASN A 102 -18.14 -13.65 -3.11
CA ASN A 102 -17.73 -13.78 -4.50
C ASN A 102 -17.53 -12.42 -5.18
N ALA A 103 -17.40 -11.33 -4.43
CA ALA A 103 -17.19 -9.99 -4.98
C ALA A 103 -15.95 -10.02 -5.90
N PRO A 104 -16.12 -9.80 -7.21
CA PRO A 104 -15.03 -9.95 -8.15
C PRO A 104 -14.13 -8.70 -8.10
N PHE A 105 -12.83 -8.94 -8.03
CA PHE A 105 -11.78 -7.96 -8.26
C PHE A 105 -11.04 -8.38 -9.54
N THR A 106 -10.53 -7.44 -10.35
CA THR A 106 -9.90 -7.78 -11.65
C THR A 106 -8.70 -8.72 -11.48
N ASN A 107 -8.16 -8.79 -10.26
CA ASN A 107 -7.09 -9.69 -9.84
C ASN A 107 -7.58 -10.85 -8.95
N ASN A 108 -8.54 -11.66 -9.39
CA ASN A 108 -8.74 -13.03 -8.86
C ASN A 108 -7.54 -13.98 -9.15
N ASN A 109 -6.39 -13.43 -9.53
CA ASN A 109 -5.14 -14.17 -9.62
C ASN A 109 -4.30 -13.84 -8.37
N PRO A 110 -4.14 -14.77 -7.40
CA PRO A 110 -3.41 -14.54 -6.15
C PRO A 110 -1.92 -14.21 -6.33
N TYR A 111 -1.42 -14.19 -7.57
CA TYR A 111 -0.02 -13.96 -7.93
C TYR A 111 0.25 -12.64 -8.67
N LYS A 112 -0.77 -11.82 -8.97
CA LYS A 112 -0.55 -10.44 -9.42
C LYS A 112 -1.08 -9.48 -8.37
N THR A 113 -0.20 -9.16 -7.43
CA THR A 113 -0.30 -7.97 -6.58
C THR A 113 -0.78 -6.81 -7.44
N ILE A 114 -1.97 -6.26 -7.17
CA ILE A 114 -2.22 -4.84 -7.45
C ILE A 114 -0.98 -4.15 -6.90
N GLU A 115 -0.22 -3.47 -7.79
CA GLU A 115 1.20 -3.16 -7.56
C GLU A 115 1.47 -2.91 -6.09
N ARG A 116 2.32 -3.77 -5.51
CA ARG A 116 2.68 -3.75 -4.09
C ARG A 116 3.19 -2.38 -3.62
N GLN A 117 3.44 -1.48 -4.57
CA GLN A 117 3.80 -0.08 -4.41
C GLN A 117 2.63 0.81 -3.92
N GLY A 118 1.37 0.35 -4.01
CA GLY A 118 0.19 1.05 -3.46
C GLY A 118 -0.09 2.38 -4.15
N TYR A 119 0.21 2.49 -5.45
CA TYR A 119 -0.12 3.69 -6.21
C TYR A 119 -1.63 3.72 -6.52
N GLY A 120 -2.30 4.79 -6.11
CA GLY A 120 -3.64 5.08 -6.58
C GLY A 120 -3.68 5.40 -8.07
N PHE A 121 -4.89 5.57 -8.63
CA PHE A 121 -5.09 5.66 -10.07
C PHE A 121 -4.33 6.84 -10.69
N THR A 122 -4.39 8.02 -10.05
CA THR A 122 -3.68 9.22 -10.52
C THR A 122 -2.20 9.18 -10.13
N SER A 123 -1.91 8.70 -8.91
CA SER A 123 -0.57 8.53 -8.37
C SER A 123 0.34 7.72 -9.31
N LYS A 124 -0.15 6.60 -9.86
CA LYS A 124 0.67 5.71 -10.71
C LYS A 124 1.23 6.38 -11.96
N LYS A 125 0.44 7.21 -12.64
CA LYS A 125 0.87 7.85 -13.91
C LYS A 125 1.92 8.92 -13.68
N ILE A 126 1.71 9.77 -12.68
CA ILE A 126 2.57 10.92 -12.40
C ILE A 126 3.84 10.47 -11.66
N LEU A 127 3.70 9.59 -10.67
CA LEU A 127 4.83 9.15 -9.84
C LEU A 127 5.80 8.25 -10.59
N ASN A 128 5.34 7.39 -11.52
CA ASN A 128 6.24 6.55 -12.32
C ASN A 128 7.13 7.38 -13.27
N LEU A 129 6.62 8.49 -13.79
CA LEU A 129 7.42 9.40 -14.62
C LEU A 129 8.48 10.11 -13.77
N LEU A 130 8.12 10.57 -12.58
CA LEU A 130 9.04 11.27 -11.68
C LEU A 130 10.09 10.32 -11.06
N SER A 131 9.71 9.11 -10.68
CA SER A 131 10.63 8.12 -10.10
C SER A 131 11.66 7.65 -11.14
N SER A 132 11.24 7.33 -12.36
CA SER A 132 12.15 6.96 -13.45
C SER A 132 13.13 8.08 -13.82
N THR A 133 12.67 9.33 -13.78
CA THR A 133 13.53 10.52 -13.99
C THR A 133 14.51 10.72 -12.83
N ALA A 134 14.10 10.44 -11.59
CA ALA A 134 14.98 10.52 -10.42
C ALA A 134 16.07 9.44 -10.43
N GLU A 135 15.72 8.20 -10.76
CA GLU A 135 16.67 7.08 -10.80
C GLU A 135 17.71 7.24 -11.92
N THR A 136 17.28 7.70 -13.10
CA THR A 136 18.20 7.97 -14.23
C THR A 136 19.21 9.06 -13.90
N LYS A 137 18.81 10.10 -13.16
CA LYS A 137 19.72 11.16 -12.70
C LYS A 137 20.59 10.78 -11.50
N ASN A 138 20.09 9.94 -10.58
CA ASN A 138 20.89 9.48 -9.46
C ASN A 138 22.02 8.52 -9.89
N ASN A 139 21.81 7.80 -11.00
CA ASN A 139 22.81 6.90 -11.58
C ASN A 139 23.85 7.61 -12.47
N SER A 140 23.69 8.89 -12.80
CA SER A 140 24.73 9.68 -13.46
C SER A 140 25.62 10.39 -12.41
N HIS A 141 26.84 9.90 -12.23
CA HIS A 141 27.94 10.54 -11.47
C HIS A 141 28.25 11.98 -11.97
N ILE A 142 28.90 12.95 -11.31
CA ILE A 142 29.33 13.34 -9.94
C ILE A 142 29.35 14.88 -10.02
N GLY A 143 28.53 15.58 -9.23
CA GLY A 143 28.54 17.05 -9.23
C GLY A 143 27.50 17.63 -8.29
N LEU A 144 27.79 18.81 -7.71
CA LEU A 144 26.84 19.55 -6.86
C LEU A 144 25.51 19.80 -7.57
N GLU A 145 25.54 20.04 -8.88
CA GLU A 145 24.36 20.20 -9.73
C GLU A 145 23.45 18.96 -9.71
N ASN A 146 24.01 17.75 -9.75
CA ASN A 146 23.24 16.50 -9.68
C ASN A 146 22.65 16.26 -8.29
N ILE A 147 23.36 16.65 -7.22
CA ILE A 147 22.82 16.57 -5.85
C ILE A 147 21.64 17.54 -5.69
N ILE A 148 21.79 18.79 -6.14
CA ILE A 148 20.74 19.81 -6.09
C ILE A 148 19.55 19.39 -6.97
N SER A 149 19.80 18.91 -8.19
CA SER A 149 18.75 18.45 -9.10
C SER A 149 17.99 17.25 -8.55
N THR A 150 18.69 16.26 -7.97
CA THR A 150 18.06 15.09 -7.34
C THR A 150 17.18 15.50 -6.15
N ARG A 151 17.64 16.43 -5.30
CA ARG A 151 16.84 16.98 -4.19
C ARG A 151 15.58 17.69 -4.70
N LEU A 152 15.70 18.50 -5.74
CA LEU A 152 14.57 19.22 -6.33
C LEU A 152 13.55 18.25 -6.96
N ILE A 153 14.02 17.16 -7.58
CA ILE A 153 13.14 16.11 -8.11
C ILE A 153 12.41 15.38 -6.99
N TYR A 154 13.07 15.06 -5.88
CA TYR A 154 12.39 14.45 -4.72
C TYR A 154 11.39 15.40 -4.05
N LEU A 155 11.67 16.70 -4.04
CA LEU A 155 10.71 17.71 -3.59
C LEU A 155 9.49 17.75 -4.52
N LEU A 156 9.70 17.78 -5.83
CA LEU A 156 8.62 17.75 -6.82
C LEU A 156 7.81 16.45 -6.74
N TYR A 157 8.49 15.31 -6.54
CA TYR A 157 7.87 14.02 -6.30
C TYR A 157 7.02 14.04 -5.03
N GLY A 158 7.52 14.61 -3.92
CA GLY A 158 6.76 14.75 -2.67
C GLY A 158 5.49 15.58 -2.85
N VAL A 159 5.59 16.76 -3.47
CA VAL A 159 4.42 17.61 -3.76
C VAL A 159 3.43 16.90 -4.68
N SER A 160 3.91 16.26 -5.75
CA SER A 160 3.06 15.51 -6.68
C SER A 160 2.37 14.33 -5.99
N SER A 161 3.07 13.63 -5.10
CA SER A 161 2.50 12.52 -4.33
C SER A 161 1.40 13.00 -3.40
N VAL A 162 1.60 14.11 -2.70
CA VAL A 162 0.58 14.71 -1.83
C VAL A 162 -0.68 15.06 -2.64
N VAL A 163 -0.53 15.77 -3.76
CA VAL A 163 -1.68 16.18 -4.58
C VAL A 163 -2.42 14.97 -5.16
N THR A 164 -1.69 14.00 -5.71
CA THR A 164 -2.30 12.79 -6.29
C THR A 164 -2.99 11.92 -5.25
N ARG A 165 -2.41 11.77 -4.06
CA ARG A 165 -3.03 11.06 -2.93
C ARG A 165 -4.31 11.74 -2.44
N ILE A 166 -4.36 13.07 -2.42
CA ILE A 166 -5.58 13.82 -2.07
C ILE A 166 -6.67 13.59 -3.12
N ILE A 167 -6.32 13.67 -4.41
CA ILE A 167 -7.27 13.41 -5.50
C ILE A 167 -7.78 11.97 -5.43
N ASP A 168 -6.88 11.00 -5.24
CA ASP A 168 -7.25 9.60 -5.07
C ASP A 168 -8.17 9.43 -3.84
N ALA A 169 -7.91 10.12 -2.71
CA ALA A 169 -8.79 10.11 -1.54
C ALA A 169 -10.21 10.65 -1.86
N ILE A 170 -10.30 11.76 -2.60
CA ILE A 170 -11.59 12.34 -3.02
C ILE A 170 -12.35 11.37 -3.92
N ILE A 171 -11.67 10.67 -4.84
CA ILE A 171 -12.29 9.66 -5.73
C ILE A 171 -12.70 8.41 -4.94
N SER A 172 -11.97 8.06 -3.88
CA SER A 172 -12.23 6.85 -3.08
C SER A 172 -13.58 6.87 -2.37
N ILE A 173 -14.03 8.03 -1.89
CA ILE A 173 -15.30 8.19 -1.16
C ILE A 173 -16.51 7.81 -2.03
N PRO A 174 -16.78 8.45 -3.18
CA PRO A 174 -17.91 8.06 -4.03
C PRO A 174 -17.74 6.65 -4.60
N ALA A 175 -16.51 6.22 -4.93
CA ALA A 175 -16.27 4.88 -5.44
C ALA A 175 -16.65 3.81 -4.41
N THR A 176 -16.24 3.97 -3.14
CA THR A 176 -16.55 3.01 -2.06
C THR A 176 -18.04 2.96 -1.76
N ILE A 177 -18.72 4.11 -1.70
CA ILE A 177 -20.18 4.18 -1.53
C ILE A 177 -20.88 3.43 -2.66
N LEU A 178 -20.49 3.65 -3.92
CA LEU A 178 -21.08 2.95 -5.07
C LEU A 178 -20.75 1.45 -5.08
N SER A 179 -19.55 1.05 -4.67
CA SER A 179 -19.18 -0.35 -4.52
C SER A 179 -20.05 -1.05 -3.47
N PHE A 180 -20.31 -0.41 -2.33
CA PHE A 180 -21.21 -0.94 -1.30
C PHE A 180 -22.67 -0.96 -1.74
N ALA A 181 -23.15 0.12 -2.38
CA ALA A 181 -24.52 0.18 -2.91
C ALA A 181 -24.79 -0.91 -3.96
N THR A 182 -23.76 -1.32 -4.71
CA THR A 182 -23.85 -2.39 -5.71
C THR A 182 -23.50 -3.77 -5.13
N LEU A 183 -23.29 -3.88 -3.82
CA LEU A 183 -22.89 -5.12 -3.12
C LEU A 183 -21.63 -5.76 -3.73
N GLY A 184 -20.74 -4.93 -4.28
CA GLY A 184 -19.52 -5.36 -4.92
C GLY A 184 -19.72 -6.11 -6.24
N LYS A 185 -20.86 -5.98 -6.94
CA LYS A 185 -21.10 -6.68 -8.21
C LYS A 185 -20.21 -6.20 -9.36
N PHE A 186 -19.81 -4.93 -9.35
CA PHE A 186 -19.03 -4.34 -10.44
C PHE A 186 -17.54 -4.31 -10.12
N VAL A 187 -16.78 -5.11 -10.86
CA VAL A 187 -15.31 -5.21 -10.76
C VAL A 187 -14.64 -3.83 -10.84
N VAL A 188 -15.06 -2.99 -11.77
CA VAL A 188 -14.45 -1.68 -12.02
C VAL A 188 -14.55 -0.76 -10.80
N LEU A 189 -15.71 -0.76 -10.12
CA LEU A 189 -15.92 0.05 -8.92
C LEU A 189 -15.10 -0.49 -7.76
N ASN A 190 -15.07 -1.81 -7.58
CA ASN A 190 -14.29 -2.46 -6.53
C ASN A 190 -12.80 -2.19 -6.66
N ASP A 191 -12.26 -2.31 -7.88
CA ASP A 191 -10.87 -2.03 -8.20
C ASP A 191 -10.53 -0.54 -8.01
N LEU A 192 -11.43 0.36 -8.45
CA LEU A 192 -11.23 1.79 -8.28
C LEU A 192 -11.17 2.17 -6.80
N SER A 193 -12.14 1.71 -6.01
CA SER A 193 -12.17 1.89 -4.55
C SER A 193 -10.91 1.34 -3.89
N TYR A 194 -10.57 0.08 -4.16
CA TYR A 194 -9.41 -0.57 -3.56
C TYR A 194 -8.11 0.18 -3.87
N ARG A 195 -7.92 0.63 -5.12
CA ARG A 195 -6.72 1.38 -5.53
C ARG A 195 -6.66 2.77 -4.91
N THR A 196 -7.79 3.45 -4.77
CA THR A 196 -7.84 4.85 -4.31
C THR A 196 -7.85 4.98 -2.78
N LEU A 197 -8.26 3.94 -2.05
CA LEU A 197 -8.23 3.85 -0.58
C LEU A 197 -6.82 3.82 0.03
N HIS A 198 -5.78 3.76 -0.81
CA HIS A 198 -4.37 3.88 -0.41
C HIS A 198 -3.98 5.32 -0.02
N SER A 199 -4.91 6.22 0.29
CA SER A 199 -4.61 7.60 0.66
C SER A 199 -3.72 7.76 1.92
N PRO A 200 -3.75 6.87 2.94
CA PRO A 200 -2.89 7.02 4.12
C PRO A 200 -1.38 6.90 3.82
N LEU A 201 -1.01 6.34 2.66
CA LEU A 201 0.39 6.30 2.20
C LEU A 201 1.02 7.66 2.04
N ILE A 202 0.24 8.74 1.98
CA ILE A 202 0.74 10.11 1.94
C ILE A 202 1.79 10.38 3.03
N VAL A 203 1.62 9.80 4.22
CA VAL A 203 2.58 9.96 5.33
C VAL A 203 3.92 9.30 5.00
N ALA A 204 3.88 8.10 4.41
CA ALA A 204 5.07 7.38 3.98
C ALA A 204 5.77 8.05 2.80
N ASP A 205 5.00 8.59 1.85
CA ASP A 205 5.51 9.34 0.71
C ASP A 205 6.23 10.62 1.19
N ILE A 206 5.61 11.40 2.09
CA ILE A 206 6.22 12.61 2.67
C ILE A 206 7.51 12.28 3.42
N PHE A 207 7.48 11.26 4.28
CA PHE A 207 8.67 10.83 5.02
C PHE A 207 9.82 10.44 4.10
N PHE A 208 9.54 9.60 3.10
CA PHE A 208 10.53 9.15 2.13
C PHE A 208 11.16 10.33 1.38
N CYS A 209 10.34 11.27 0.91
CA CYS A 209 10.82 12.46 0.21
C CYS A 209 11.64 13.37 1.11
N ALA A 210 11.24 13.54 2.38
CA ALA A 210 11.97 14.36 3.34
C ALA A 210 13.37 13.79 3.60
N ILE A 211 13.48 12.47 3.84
CA ILE A 211 14.79 11.82 4.05
C ILE A 211 15.63 11.84 2.78
N LYS A 212 15.06 11.59 1.61
CA LYS A 212 15.77 11.66 0.32
C LYS A 212 16.20 13.08 -0.06
N PHE A 213 15.47 14.10 0.37
CA PHE A 213 15.88 15.49 0.23
C PHE A 213 17.12 15.78 1.10
N ILE A 214 17.13 15.32 2.35
CA ILE A 214 18.28 15.47 3.24
C ILE A 214 19.48 14.68 2.70
N ASN A 215 19.27 13.40 2.42
CA ASN A 215 20.28 12.46 1.95
C ASN A 215 19.75 11.64 0.76
N PRO A 216 20.06 12.05 -0.48
CA PRO A 216 19.63 11.32 -1.69
C PRO A 216 20.13 9.87 -1.74
N SER A 217 21.26 9.60 -1.09
CA SER A 217 21.88 8.27 -1.02
C SER A 217 21.29 7.36 0.07
N ALA A 218 20.30 7.84 0.83
CA ALA A 218 19.61 7.07 1.85
C ALA A 218 18.82 5.93 1.20
N GLY A 219 19.35 4.70 1.23
CA GLY A 219 18.69 3.46 0.79
C GLY A 219 17.97 3.51 -0.57
N TYR A 220 17.13 2.51 -0.83
CA TYR A 220 16.21 2.50 -1.96
C TYR A 220 14.77 2.63 -1.44
N ALA A 221 13.93 3.28 -2.24
CA ALA A 221 12.49 3.23 -2.07
C ALA A 221 11.96 1.89 -2.57
N TRP A 222 11.04 1.31 -1.80
CA TRP A 222 10.02 0.29 -2.14
C TRP A 222 10.26 -0.59 -3.38
#